data_AF-A0A2G1UGD6-F1
#
_entry.id   AF-A0A2G1UGD6-F1
#
_cell.length_a   1.000
_cell.length_b   1.000
_cell.length_c   1.000
_cell.angle_alpha   90.00
_cell.angle_beta   90.00
_cell.angle_gamma   90.00
#
_symmetry.space_group_name_H-M   'P 1'
#
loop_
_entity.id
_entity.type
_entity.pdbx_description
1 polymer ?
#
loop_
_entity_poly.entity_id
_entity_poly.type
_entity_poly.pdbx_seq_one_letter_code
_entity_poly.pdbx_strand_id
1 'polypeptide(L)'
;MKSLIVFAAAATLSMSALAGSMPDHKDMKEIHNKLHNEMNNDQVNENILQDKELQRLHKEMTRYGLSEVGMEARRQMISEEGRAYHRALEKKQMEQKVTYSK
;
A
#
# COMPACT_ATOMS: atom_id res chain seq x y z
N MET A 1 -46.04 3.73 42.02
CA MET A 1 -44.64 4.21 42.16
C MET A 1 -43.84 3.57 41.03
N LYS A 2 -43.69 4.24 39.87
CA LYS A 2 -42.48 4.97 39.44
C LYS A 2 -41.16 4.22 39.70
N SER A 3 -40.60 3.61 38.65
CA SER A 3 -39.16 3.61 38.35
C SER A 3 -38.94 2.95 36.98
N LEU A 4 -38.74 3.78 35.96
CA LEU A 4 -38.19 3.42 34.66
C LEU A 4 -36.69 3.68 34.74
N ILE A 5 -35.86 2.70 34.43
CA ILE A 5 -34.46 2.96 34.09
C ILE A 5 -34.15 2.24 32.79
N VAL A 6 -34.24 3.01 31.69
CA VAL A 6 -33.71 2.62 30.39
C VAL A 6 -32.27 3.11 30.33
N PHE A 7 -31.31 2.19 30.30
CA PHE A 7 -29.91 2.50 30.00
C PHE A 7 -29.72 2.44 28.49
N ALA A 8 -29.78 3.59 27.82
CA ALA A 8 -29.36 3.73 26.44
C ALA A 8 -27.90 4.23 26.43
N ALA A 9 -26.94 3.31 26.25
CA ALA A 9 -25.57 3.69 25.97
C ALA A 9 -25.47 4.06 24.48
N ALA A 10 -25.52 5.36 24.18
CA ALA A 10 -25.19 5.87 22.85
C ALA A 10 -23.68 5.80 22.64
N ALA A 11 -23.19 4.71 22.06
CA ALA A 11 -21.82 4.64 21.56
C ALA A 11 -21.75 5.43 20.23
N THR A 12 -21.45 6.71 20.30
CA THR A 12 -21.02 7.48 19.12
C THR A 12 -19.63 7.01 18.70
N LEU A 13 -19.57 6.06 17.77
CA LEU A 13 -18.31 5.73 17.08
C LEU A 13 -18.01 6.87 16.09
N SER A 14 -17.23 7.86 16.52
CA SER A 14 -16.67 8.86 15.61
C SER A 14 -15.56 8.20 14.79
N MET A 15 -15.95 7.57 13.67
CA MET A 15 -14.98 7.25 12.62
C MET A 15 -14.59 8.55 11.92
N SER A 16 -13.50 9.17 12.37
CA SER A 16 -12.84 10.23 11.62
C SER A 16 -12.19 9.59 10.40
N ALA A 17 -12.86 9.69 9.25
CA ALA A 17 -12.24 9.40 7.96
C ALA A 17 -11.12 10.45 7.75
N LEU A 18 -9.88 10.02 7.95
CA LEU A 18 -8.68 10.75 7.54
C LEU A 18 -8.65 10.75 6.01
N ALA A 19 -9.41 11.67 5.40
CA ALA A 19 -9.27 12.01 3.99
C ALA A 19 -8.00 12.84 3.85
N GLY A 20 -6.85 12.15 3.78
CA GLY A 20 -5.62 12.77 3.32
C GLY A 20 -5.87 13.33 1.91
N SER A 21 -5.44 14.56 1.69
CA SER A 21 -5.47 15.23 0.39
C SER A 21 -4.86 14.31 -0.67
N MET A 22 -5.70 13.67 -1.48
CA MET A 22 -5.24 12.99 -2.68
C MET A 22 -4.75 14.06 -3.66
N PRO A 23 -3.50 13.99 -4.13
CA PRO A 23 -3.02 14.90 -5.17
C PRO A 23 -3.87 14.70 -6.43
N ASP A 24 -4.04 15.79 -7.17
CA ASP A 24 -4.95 15.90 -8.31
C ASP A 24 -4.69 14.79 -9.35
N HIS A 25 -5.75 14.26 -9.94
CA HIS A 25 -5.76 13.03 -10.75
C HIS A 25 -4.87 13.11 -12.02
N LYS A 26 -4.46 14.33 -12.39
CA LYS A 26 -3.56 14.62 -13.52
C LYS A 26 -2.10 14.35 -13.17
N ASP A 27 -1.68 14.67 -11.95
CA ASP A 27 -0.29 14.50 -11.49
C ASP A 27 0.05 13.03 -11.29
N MET A 28 -0.91 12.22 -10.82
CA MET A 28 -0.73 10.77 -10.74
C MET A 28 -0.51 10.12 -12.11
N LYS A 29 -1.21 10.59 -13.15
CA LYS A 29 -1.08 10.05 -14.50
C LYS A 29 0.29 10.38 -15.11
N GLU A 30 0.83 11.55 -14.81
CA GLU A 30 2.15 11.98 -15.27
C GLU A 30 3.29 11.25 -14.54
N ILE A 31 3.21 11.10 -13.21
CA ILE A 31 4.15 10.29 -12.43
C ILE A 31 4.12 8.83 -12.92
N HIS A 32 2.92 8.29 -13.13
CA HIS A 32 2.72 6.94 -13.65
C HIS A 32 3.36 6.75 -15.03
N ASN A 33 3.16 7.70 -15.97
CA ASN A 33 3.75 7.64 -17.31
C ASN A 33 5.28 7.77 -17.29
N LYS A 34 5.84 8.62 -16.41
CA LYS A 34 7.29 8.80 -16.27
C LYS A 34 7.96 7.55 -15.71
N LEU A 35 7.37 6.95 -14.69
CA LEU A 35 7.82 5.70 -14.08
C LEU A 35 7.66 4.52 -15.05
N HIS A 36 6.60 4.52 -15.87
CA HIS A 36 6.41 3.57 -16.97
C HIS A 36 7.53 3.60 -18.02
N ASN A 37 8.03 4.80 -18.37
CA ASN A 37 9.10 4.95 -19.35
C ASN A 37 10.45 4.45 -18.80
N GLU A 38 10.67 4.56 -17.49
CA GLU A 38 11.83 3.95 -16.82
C GLU A 38 11.68 2.41 -16.70
N MET A 39 10.49 1.91 -16.34
CA MET A 39 10.25 0.45 -16.21
C MET A 39 10.31 -0.32 -17.52
N ASN A 40 9.98 0.28 -18.66
CA ASN A 40 10.08 -0.39 -19.96
C ASN A 40 11.53 -0.66 -20.40
N ASN A 41 12.52 -0.01 -19.77
CA ASN A 41 13.93 -0.23 -20.07
C ASN A 41 14.59 -1.29 -19.16
N ASP A 42 14.03 -1.54 -17.97
CA ASP A 42 14.58 -2.51 -17.02
C ASP A 42 13.78 -3.82 -17.08
N GLN A 43 14.43 -4.93 -17.40
CA GLN A 43 13.81 -6.25 -17.39
C GLN A 43 13.41 -6.62 -15.96
N VAL A 44 12.14 -6.40 -15.61
CA VAL A 44 11.60 -6.71 -14.28
C VAL A 44 11.54 -8.23 -14.10
N ASN A 45 12.35 -8.76 -13.17
CA ASN A 45 12.36 -10.16 -12.81
C ASN A 45 11.23 -10.47 -11.81
N GLU A 46 10.15 -11.11 -12.26
CA GLU A 46 9.01 -11.46 -11.41
C GLU A 46 9.31 -12.57 -10.39
N ASN A 47 10.41 -13.32 -10.55
CA ASN A 47 10.79 -14.35 -9.58
C ASN A 47 11.10 -13.76 -8.21
N ILE A 48 11.48 -12.48 -8.14
CA ILE A 48 11.71 -11.77 -6.88
C ILE A 48 10.45 -11.73 -6.00
N LEU A 49 9.25 -11.83 -6.60
CA LEU A 49 8.00 -11.88 -5.86
C LEU A 49 7.85 -13.16 -5.03
N GLN A 50 8.64 -14.19 -5.29
CA GLN A 50 8.63 -15.45 -4.53
C GLN A 50 9.58 -15.40 -3.32
N ASP A 51 10.35 -14.33 -3.16
CA ASP A 51 11.24 -14.14 -2.02
C ASP A 51 10.43 -13.96 -0.73
N LYS A 52 10.58 -14.90 0.20
CA LYS A 52 9.84 -14.92 1.46
C LYS A 52 10.26 -13.80 2.40
N GLU A 53 11.51 -13.38 2.35
CA GLU A 53 12.02 -12.31 3.19
C GLU A 53 11.47 -10.96 2.73
N LEU A 54 11.54 -10.67 1.42
CA LEU A 54 10.98 -9.44 0.85
C LEU A 54 9.45 -9.38 1.02
N GLN A 55 8.75 -10.51 0.90
CA GLN A 55 7.32 -10.60 1.25
C GLN A 55 7.06 -10.26 2.72
N ARG A 56 7.85 -10.80 3.65
CA ARG A 56 7.72 -10.54 5.09
C ARG A 56 7.97 -9.07 5.38
N LEU A 57 9.05 -8.50 4.86
CA LEU A 57 9.39 -7.08 5.05
C LEU A 57 8.32 -6.15 4.47
N HIS A 58 7.80 -6.47 3.28
CA HIS A 58 6.70 -5.70 2.70
C HIS A 58 5.44 -5.75 3.56
N LYS A 59 5.12 -6.93 4.12
CA LYS A 59 3.99 -7.09 5.04
C LYS A 59 4.21 -6.32 6.33
N GLU A 60 5.42 -6.34 6.90
CA GLU A 60 5.76 -5.64 8.14
C GLU A 60 5.69 -4.12 7.97
N MET A 61 6.25 -3.58 6.88
CA MET A 61 6.15 -2.14 6.60
C MET A 61 4.69 -1.71 6.44
N THR A 62 3.87 -2.53 5.78
CA THR A 62 2.46 -2.21 5.50
C THR A 62 1.61 -2.32 6.75
N ARG A 63 1.81 -3.38 7.54
CA ARG A 63 1.02 -3.64 8.75
C ARG A 63 1.38 -2.71 9.90
N TYR A 64 2.68 -2.47 10.09
CA TYR A 64 3.19 -1.77 11.27
C TYR A 64 3.61 -0.32 10.98
N GLY A 65 3.48 0.16 9.73
CA GLY A 65 3.51 1.57 9.36
C GLY A 65 4.71 2.33 9.93
N LEU A 66 4.42 3.28 10.83
CA LEU A 66 5.41 4.17 11.47
C LEU A 66 5.99 3.63 12.78
N SER A 67 5.61 2.43 13.20
CA SER A 67 6.28 1.78 14.33
C SER A 67 7.75 1.51 13.98
N GLU A 68 8.56 1.27 15.01
CA GLU A 68 9.96 0.90 14.85
C GLU A 68 10.14 -0.30 13.92
N VAL A 69 9.32 -1.35 14.07
CA VAL A 69 9.34 -2.54 13.21
C VAL A 69 9.00 -2.20 11.76
N GLY A 70 7.98 -1.37 11.53
CA GLY A 70 7.58 -0.96 10.18
C GLY A 70 8.62 -0.07 9.50
N MET A 71 9.26 0.82 10.27
CA MET A 71 10.33 1.70 9.80
C MET A 71 11.61 0.95 9.49
N GLU A 72 11.93 -0.08 10.27
CA GLU A 72 13.08 -0.95 10.00
C GLU A 72 12.85 -1.80 8.75
N ALA A 73 11.66 -2.38 8.59
CA ALA A 73 11.29 -3.07 7.35
C ALA A 73 11.35 -2.13 6.13
N ARG A 74 10.93 -0.88 6.28
CA ARG A 74 11.06 0.15 5.23
C ARG A 74 12.53 0.45 4.91
N ARG A 75 13.40 0.56 5.92
CA ARG A 75 14.85 0.77 5.73
C ARG A 75 15.45 -0.33 4.85
N GLN A 76 15.09 -1.59 5.12
CA GLN A 76 15.56 -2.74 4.34
C GLN A 76 14.98 -2.75 2.93
N MET A 77 13.73 -2.33 2.75
CA MET A 77 13.04 -2.32 1.46
C MET A 77 13.41 -1.13 0.55
N ILE A 78 14.19 -0.16 1.05
CA ILE A 78 14.81 0.88 0.23
C ILE A 78 16.06 0.34 -0.50
N SER A 79 16.55 -0.85 -0.17
CA SER A 79 17.63 -1.54 -0.90
C SER A 79 17.30 -1.77 -2.37
N GLU A 80 18.30 -2.14 -3.17
CA GLU A 80 18.11 -2.44 -4.59
C GLU A 80 17.10 -3.58 -4.81
N GLU A 81 17.21 -4.66 -4.04
CA GLU A 81 16.29 -5.79 -4.08
C GLU A 81 14.87 -5.39 -3.64
N GLY A 82 14.75 -4.59 -2.57
CA GLY A 82 13.46 -4.07 -2.14
C GLY A 82 12.78 -3.17 -3.18
N ARG A 83 13.56 -2.33 -3.87
CA ARG A 83 13.08 -1.52 -5.00
C ARG A 83 12.67 -2.37 -6.19
N ALA A 84 13.46 -3.38 -6.55
CA ALA A 84 13.13 -4.32 -7.61
C ALA A 84 11.84 -5.09 -7.29
N TYR A 85 11.66 -5.49 -6.03
CA TYR A 85 10.44 -6.13 -5.56
C TYR A 85 9.21 -5.23 -5.67
N HIS A 86 9.33 -3.94 -5.31
CA HIS A 86 8.23 -2.97 -5.50
C HIS A 86 7.88 -2.76 -6.99
N ARG A 87 8.88 -2.67 -7.87
CA ARG A 87 8.65 -2.58 -9.33
C ARG A 87 7.93 -3.82 -9.86
N ALA A 88 8.32 -5.01 -9.40
CA ALA A 88 7.67 -6.27 -9.77
C ALA A 88 6.21 -6.34 -9.27
N LEU A 89 5.95 -5.87 -8.04
CA LEU A 89 4.59 -5.80 -7.51
C LEU A 89 3.72 -4.83 -8.32
N GLU A 90 4.24 -3.66 -8.66
CA GLU A 90 3.52 -2.67 -9.45
C GLU A 90 3.16 -3.21 -10.84
N LYS A 91 4.12 -3.85 -11.53
CA LYS A 91 3.87 -4.53 -12.81
C LYS A 91 2.72 -5.54 -12.73
N LYS A 92 2.76 -6.42 -11.73
CA LYS A 92 1.71 -7.43 -11.51
C LYS A 92 0.34 -6.82 -11.23
N GLN A 93 0.29 -5.73 -10.46
CA GLN A 93 -0.96 -5.02 -10.19
C GLN A 93 -1.54 -4.38 -11.45
N MET A 94 -0.69 -3.85 -12.34
CA MET A 94 -1.13 -3.28 -13.61
C MET A 94 -1.68 -4.35 -14.56
N GLU A 95 -0.98 -5.47 -14.71
CA GLU A 95 -1.43 -6.61 -15.52
C GLU A 95 -2.80 -7.13 -15.06
N GLN A 96 -3.02 -7.21 -13.74
CA GLN A 96 -4.31 -7.55 -13.17
C GLN A 96 -5.38 -6.52 -13.54
N LYS A 97 -5.12 -5.21 -13.34
CA LYS A 97 -6.08 -4.14 -13.67
C LYS A 97 -6.47 -4.12 -15.16
N VAL A 98 -5.51 -4.36 -16.06
CA VAL A 98 -5.77 -4.45 -17.51
C VAL A 98 -6.65 -5.66 -17.84
N THR A 99 -6.45 -6.78 -17.14
CA THR A 99 -7.25 -8.00 -17.32
C THR A 99 -8.70 -7.81 -16.86
N TYR A 100 -8.93 -7.10 -15.75
CA TYR A 100 -10.27 -6.84 -15.22
C TYR A 100 -11.03 -5.69 -15.93
N SER A 101 -10.38 -4.98 -16.85
CA SER A 101 -10.98 -3.86 -17.61
C SER A 101 -11.40 -4.24 -19.04
N LYS A 102 -11.32 -5.53 -19.41
CA LYS A 102 -11.82 -6.09 -20.67
C LYS A 102 -13.04 -6.95 -20.42
#